data_AF-A0A7U9MV57-F1
#
_entry.id   AF-A0A7U9MV57-F1
#
_cell.length_a   1.000
_cell.length_b   1.000
_cell.length_c   1.000
_cell.angle_alpha   90.00
_cell.angle_beta   90.00
_cell.angle_gamma   90.00
#
_symmetry.space_group_name_H-M   'P 1'
#
loop_
_entity.id
_entity.type
_entity.pdbx_description
1 polymer ?
#
loop_
_entity_poly.entity_id
_entity_poly.type
_entity_poly.pdbx_seq_one_letter_code
_entity_poly.pdbx_strand_id
1 'polypeptide(L)' 'MEEIKIDDKAIERLKRKIIIQENMNLKTRTMSDQQMVSWIKKKIEEEAQCYFNR' A
#
# COMPACT_ATOMS: atom_id res chain seq x y z
N MET A 1 16.49 -14.59 10.83
CA MET A 1 15.60 -13.50 10.36
C MET A 1 15.54 -13.68 8.87
N GLU A 2 14.42 -14.12 8.31
CA GLU A 2 14.28 -14.22 6.85
C GLU A 2 14.48 -12.82 6.26
N GLU A 3 15.31 -12.73 5.23
CA GLU A 3 15.57 -11.47 4.55
C GLU A 3 14.31 -11.08 3.78
N ILE A 4 13.66 -9.98 4.20
CA ILE A 4 12.51 -9.44 3.50
C ILE A 4 13.00 -8.95 2.14
N LYS A 5 12.75 -9.74 1.09
CA LYS A 5 13.05 -9.33 -0.28
C LYS A 5 12.02 -8.31 -0.71
N ILE A 6 12.46 -7.07 -0.91
CA ILE A 6 11.60 -6.00 -1.39
C ILE A 6 11.89 -5.78 -2.87
N ASP A 7 10.86 -5.87 -3.72
CA ASP A 7 10.95 -5.50 -5.13
C ASP A 7 10.76 -3.99 -5.27
N ASP A 8 11.82 -3.27 -5.67
CA ASP A 8 11.77 -1.82 -5.90
C ASP A 8 10.64 -1.42 -6.87
N LYS A 9 10.31 -2.27 -7.86
CA LYS A 9 9.19 -2.01 -8.77
C LYS A 9 7.84 -2.16 -8.07
N ALA A 10 7.73 -3.06 -7.09
CA ALA A 10 6.53 -3.17 -6.26
C ALA A 10 6.36 -1.92 -5.38
N ILE A 11 7.46 -1.42 -4.78
CA ILE A 11 7.44 -0.16 -4.02
C ILE A 11 6.95 1.00 -4.88
N GLU A 12 7.51 1.18 -6.07
CA GLU A 12 7.13 2.30 -6.95
C GLU A 12 5.68 2.21 -7.43
N ARG A 13 5.18 0.99 -7.70
CA ARG A 13 3.75 0.78 -7.99
C ARG A 13 2.86 1.12 -6.80
N LEU A 14 3.26 0.71 -5.59
CA LEU A 14 2.52 0.99 -4.36
C LEU A 14 2.47 2.50 -4.09
N LYS A 15 3.59 3.21 -4.19
CA LYS A 15 3.64 4.68 -4.05
C LYS A 15 2.66 5.38 -5.00
N ARG A 16 2.67 5.02 -6.29
CA ARG A 16 1.75 5.57 -7.29
C ARG A 16 0.29 5.31 -6.91
N LYS A 17 -0.03 4.09 -6.44
CA LYS A 17 -1.38 3.70 -6.04
C LYS A 17 -1.86 4.52 -4.84
N ILE A 18 -1.00 4.76 -3.85
CA ILE A 18 -1.32 5.58 -2.67
C ILE A 18 -1.62 7.03 -3.10
N ILE A 19 -0.79 7.63 -3.95
CA ILE A 19 -1.00 9.00 -4.43
C ILE A 19 -2.33 9.13 -5.18
N ILE A 20 -2.64 8.16 -6.06
CA ILE A 20 -3.90 8.15 -6.81
C ILE A 20 -5.10 8.02 -5.86
N GLN A 21 -5.03 7.10 -4.89
CA GLN A 21 -6.10 6.88 -3.91
C GLN A 21 -6.34 8.13 -3.05
N GLU A 22 -5.28 8.77 -2.57
CA GLU A 22 -5.39 10.00 -1.76
C GLU A 22 -5.99 11.15 -2.57
N ASN A 23 -5.57 11.32 -3.82
CA ASN A 23 -6.15 12.32 -4.72
C ASN A 23 -7.64 12.08 -5.00
N MET A 24 -8.08 10.82 -5.09
CA MET A 24 -9.51 10.51 -5.17
C MET A 24 -10.20 10.85 -3.86
N ASN A 25 -9.61 10.46 -2.73
CA ASN A 25 -10.17 10.68 -1.41
C ASN A 25 -10.33 12.17 -1.06
N LEU A 26 -9.42 13.03 -1.51
CA LEU A 26 -9.56 14.48 -1.37
C LEU A 26 -10.81 15.03 -2.07
N LYS A 27 -11.23 14.42 -3.19
CA LYS A 27 -12.40 14.82 -3.97
C LYS A 27 -13.69 14.23 -3.41
N THR A 28 -13.66 12.95 -3.03
CA THR A 28 -14.86 12.20 -2.67
C THR A 28 -15.09 12.07 -1.17
N ARG A 29 -14.07 12.31 -0.35
CA ARG A 29 -14.06 12.17 1.12
C ARG A 29 -14.60 10.81 1.59
N THR A 30 -14.29 9.76 0.84
CA THR A 30 -14.85 8.42 1.06
C THR A 30 -14.21 7.70 2.25
N MET A 31 -12.98 8.07 2.60
CA MET A 31 -12.19 7.48 3.68
C MET A 31 -11.68 8.60 4.61
N SER A 32 -11.74 8.36 5.92
CA SER A 32 -11.03 9.20 6.89
C SER A 32 -9.53 8.93 6.85
N ASP A 33 -8.74 9.83 7.45
CA ASP A 33 -7.29 9.67 7.56
C ASP A 33 -6.91 8.34 8.21
N GLN A 34 -7.63 7.91 9.25
CA GLN A 34 -7.40 6.63 9.90
C GLN A 34 -7.67 5.44 8.96
N GLN A 35 -8.73 5.52 8.14
CA GLN A 35 -9.04 4.51 7.16
C GLN A 35 -7.98 4.46 6.04
N MET A 36 -7.48 5.61 5.59
CA MET A 36 -6.39 5.69 4.62
C MET A 36 -5.10 5.08 5.17
N VAL A 37 -4.72 5.37 6.41
CA VAL A 37 -3.56 4.76 7.07
C VAL A 37 -3.70 3.24 7.17
N SER A 38 -4.88 2.75 7.59
CA SER A 38 -5.17 1.32 7.67
C SER A 38 -5.04 0.63 6.30
N TRP A 39 -5.57 1.28 5.24
CA TRP A 39 -5.48 0.78 3.88
C TRP A 39 -4.04 0.73 3.36
N ILE A 40 -3.22 1.77 3.62
CA ILE A 40 -1.80 1.80 3.23
C ILE A 40 -1.05 0.65 3.91
N LYS A 41 -1.24 0.45 5.23
CA LYS A 41 -0.60 -0.66 5.96
C LYS A 41 -0.96 -2.01 5.36
N LYS A 42 -2.25 -2.24 5.09
CA LYS A 42 -2.71 -3.46 4.43
C LYS A 42 -2.04 -3.67 3.06
N LYS A 43 -1.87 -2.60 2.27
CA LYS A 43 -1.19 -2.70 0.97
C LYS A 43 0.31 -2.97 1.08
N ILE A 44 0.98 -2.44 2.10
CA ILE A 44 2.37 -2.79 2.39
C ILE A 44 2.47 -4.26 2.80
N GLU A 45 1.58 -4.72 3.68
CA GLU A 45 1.52 -6.12 4.10
C GLU A 45 1.26 -7.06 2.93
N GLU A 46 0.32 -6.74 2.03
CA GLU A 46 0.05 -7.53 0.83
C GLU A 46 1.30 -7.64 -0.08
N GLU A 47 1.98 -6.52 -0.35
CA GLU A 47 3.18 -6.50 -1.21
C GLU A 47 4.37 -7.20 -0.53
N ALA A 48 4.50 -7.12 0.81
CA ALA A 48 5.55 -7.78 1.58
C ALA A 48 5.26 -9.28 1.83
N GLN A 49 4.00 -9.66 2.08
CA GLN A 49 3.55 -11.04 2.32
C GLN A 49 3.34 -11.85 1.04
N CYS A 50 3.34 -11.23 -0.15
CA CYS A 50 3.34 -11.98 -1.41
C CYS A 50 4.55 -12.93 -1.58
N TYR A 51 5.51 -12.96 -0.64
CA TYR A 51 6.53 -14.00 -0.52
C TYR A 51 6.16 -15.23 0.33
N PHE A 52 5.05 -15.24 1.07
CA PHE A 52 4.68 -16.36 1.97
C PHE A 52 3.59 -17.30 1.44
N ASN A 53 2.97 -17.00 0.29
CA ASN A 53 2.00 -17.90 -0.37
C ASN A 53 2.55 -18.50 -1.67
N ARG A 54 3.82 -18.88 -1.70
CA ARG A 54 4.45 -19.59 -2.84
C ARG A 54 5.08 -20.89 -2.39
#